data_AF-A0A449A8C6-F1
#
_entry.id   AF-A0A449A8C6-F1
#
_cell.length_a   1.000
_cell.length_b   1.000
_cell.length_c   1.000
_cell.angle_alpha   90.00
_cell.angle_beta   90.00
_cell.angle_gamma   90.00
#
_symmetry.space_group_name_H-M   'P 1'
#
loop_
_entity.id
_entity.type
_entity.pdbx_description
1 polymer ?
#
loop_
_entity_poly.entity_id
_entity_poly.type
_entity_poly.pdbx_seq_one_letter_code
_entity_poly.pdbx_strand_id
1 'polypeptide(L)'
;MRSRYFGKLIRGRIEIKRFFNNDQFVISITFATPDWGHSHYSDTIRSAQRIDPKDLLISVNGKHFEHEKDWKISSSGYTLGERDQFITIDPLFKYENTNIEFKPEDVKYFNLYNIILTSKKLNLKFKELKSIVFQQTYPNHEIWEIKKENLDLNEHYLTTVNNKINFNIADYYSFDFGEIDNDLLGSSKSYIDGEIIINDLEYKNKTYLANLKIKDNKARTFNKTPELEYKNWAPFSVYNDIFTRHQSLSKNGFESFSGEQWNNLNNRDKLSREVISNIYTSGQEINKYYWNEPTEFNYSTKQINNSNNFDSRGLFIPYSHMGNLSTHFKYQFDLGGENKPIDFVKLNISHRQKIDKPLLDPSYGKIKLEIKDDGIEVPNVKYSLDSKEIESFVKLNPLDVRYFERFAKNNE
;
A
#
# COMPACT_ATOMS: atom_id res chain seq x y z
N MET A 1 -12.15 -46.23 -30.58
CA MET A 1 -12.46 -46.84 -29.26
C MET A 1 -12.35 -45.74 -28.22
N ARG A 2 -13.47 -45.32 -27.62
CA ARG A 2 -13.44 -44.42 -26.45
C ARG A 2 -12.99 -45.26 -25.26
N SER A 3 -11.93 -44.85 -24.58
CA SER A 3 -11.36 -45.64 -23.51
C SER A 3 -12.33 -45.59 -22.31
N ARG A 4 -12.73 -46.76 -21.79
CA ARG A 4 -13.50 -46.87 -20.53
C ARG A 4 -12.58 -46.63 -19.32
N TYR A 5 -11.74 -45.60 -19.37
CA TYR A 5 -10.93 -45.26 -18.22
C TYR A 5 -11.83 -44.56 -17.22
N PHE A 6 -12.29 -45.34 -16.24
CA PHE A 6 -12.76 -44.82 -14.96
C PHE A 6 -11.53 -44.34 -14.14
N GLY A 7 -10.74 -43.44 -14.72
CA GLY A 7 -9.63 -42.80 -14.02
C GLY A 7 -10.15 -42.05 -12.79
N LYS A 8 -9.34 -41.97 -11.73
CA LYS A 8 -9.68 -41.12 -10.58
C LYS A 8 -9.60 -39.68 -11.07
N LEU A 9 -10.77 -39.09 -11.33
CA LEU A 9 -10.90 -37.70 -11.71
C LEU A 9 -10.51 -36.81 -10.54
N ILE A 10 -9.48 -35.98 -10.72
CA ILE A 10 -9.06 -34.94 -9.79
C ILE A 10 -9.23 -33.56 -10.43
N ARG A 11 -10.08 -32.73 -9.81
CA ARG A 11 -10.09 -31.28 -10.03
C ARG A 11 -9.72 -30.56 -8.75
N GLY A 12 -8.80 -29.62 -8.85
CA GLY A 12 -8.19 -29.02 -7.67
C GLY A 12 -7.69 -27.60 -7.87
N ARG A 13 -7.10 -27.09 -6.80
CA ARG A 13 -6.51 -25.77 -6.71
C ARG A 13 -5.29 -25.85 -5.81
N ILE A 14 -4.19 -25.27 -6.28
CA ILE A 14 -3.03 -24.97 -5.44
C ILE A 14 -3.10 -23.48 -5.10
N GLU A 15 -3.32 -23.17 -3.83
CA GLU A 15 -3.32 -21.81 -3.29
C GLU A 15 -2.01 -21.54 -2.56
N ILE A 16 -1.40 -20.38 -2.81
CA ILE A 16 -0.22 -19.91 -2.09
C ILE A 16 -0.54 -18.55 -1.49
N LYS A 17 -0.55 -18.45 -0.16
CA LYS A 17 -0.64 -17.17 0.54
C LYS A 17 0.71 -16.83 1.13
N ARG A 18 1.16 -15.63 0.81
CA ARG A 18 2.38 -15.04 1.31
C ARG A 18 2.08 -14.20 2.55
N PHE A 19 3.03 -14.22 3.45
CA PHE A 19 3.07 -13.38 4.63
C PHE A 19 4.42 -12.69 4.71
N PHE A 20 4.41 -11.37 4.57
CA PHE A 20 5.64 -10.59 4.41
C PHE A 20 6.52 -10.61 5.66
N ASN A 21 5.95 -10.85 6.85
CA ASN A 21 6.74 -10.99 8.07
C ASN A 21 7.57 -12.26 8.05
N ASN A 22 8.88 -12.12 8.26
CA ASN A 22 9.84 -13.22 8.18
C ASN A 22 9.77 -13.99 6.84
N ASP A 23 9.23 -13.38 5.78
CA ASP A 23 9.03 -13.96 4.45
C ASP A 23 8.41 -15.37 4.47
N GLN A 24 7.36 -15.52 5.26
CA GLN A 24 6.63 -16.76 5.43
C GLN A 24 5.57 -16.95 4.34
N PHE A 25 5.12 -18.19 4.17
CA PHE A 25 4.05 -18.53 3.24
C PHE A 25 3.38 -19.85 3.63
N VAL A 26 2.20 -20.07 3.07
CA VAL A 26 1.46 -21.33 3.19
C VAL A 26 1.02 -21.76 1.80
N ILE A 27 1.20 -23.04 1.52
CA ILE A 27 0.65 -23.72 0.34
C ILE A 27 -0.53 -24.55 0.83
N SER A 28 -1.69 -24.38 0.21
CA SER A 28 -2.81 -25.31 0.33
C SER A 28 -3.07 -25.98 -1.01
N ILE A 29 -3.17 -27.30 -1.00
CA ILE A 29 -3.59 -28.09 -2.16
C ILE A 29 -4.96 -28.63 -1.79
N THR A 30 -6.00 -28.13 -2.46
CA THR A 30 -7.38 -28.57 -2.27
C THR A 30 -7.85 -29.23 -3.55
N PHE A 31 -8.40 -30.43 -3.47
CA PHE A 31 -8.93 -31.11 -4.65
C PHE A 31 -10.15 -31.94 -4.32
N ALA A 32 -11.03 -32.08 -5.29
CA ALA A 32 -12.25 -32.85 -5.22
C ALA A 32 -12.17 -34.03 -6.18
N THR A 33 -12.78 -35.13 -5.77
CA THR A 33 -13.00 -36.31 -6.62
C THR A 33 -14.46 -36.71 -6.50
N PRO A 34 -15.14 -37.10 -7.59
CA PRO A 34 -16.52 -37.59 -7.50
C PRO A 34 -16.59 -38.90 -6.71
N ASP A 35 -17.57 -39.03 -5.80
CA ASP A 35 -17.85 -40.27 -5.07
C ASP A 35 -18.87 -41.11 -5.86
N TRP A 36 -18.36 -41.91 -6.78
CA TRP A 36 -19.20 -42.77 -7.62
C TRP A 36 -19.90 -43.90 -6.84
N GLY A 37 -19.40 -44.25 -5.65
CA GLY A 37 -19.97 -45.32 -4.81
C GLY A 37 -21.35 -44.97 -4.25
N HIS A 38 -21.66 -43.67 -4.16
CA HIS A 38 -22.97 -43.16 -3.72
C HIS A 38 -23.87 -42.74 -4.89
N SER A 39 -23.43 -42.96 -6.13
CA SER A 39 -24.24 -42.71 -7.33
C SER A 39 -25.16 -43.90 -7.63
N HIS A 40 -26.28 -43.65 -8.31
CA HIS A 40 -27.22 -44.70 -8.76
C HIS A 40 -26.61 -45.74 -9.74
N TYR A 41 -25.33 -45.59 -10.10
CA TYR A 41 -24.58 -46.46 -11.01
C TYR A 41 -23.66 -47.46 -10.28
N SER A 42 -23.80 -47.61 -8.96
CA SER A 42 -22.92 -48.40 -8.07
C SER A 42 -22.67 -49.85 -8.50
N ASP A 43 -23.59 -50.48 -9.24
CA ASP A 43 -23.45 -51.85 -9.73
C ASP A 43 -22.57 -51.99 -10.98
N THR A 44 -22.28 -50.88 -11.69
CA THR A 44 -21.38 -50.88 -12.88
C THR A 44 -20.04 -50.20 -12.63
N ILE A 45 -19.90 -49.37 -11.58
CA ILE A 45 -18.71 -48.56 -11.30
C ILE A 45 -18.12 -48.95 -9.95
N ARG A 46 -17.65 -50.21 -9.82
CA ARG A 46 -17.00 -50.72 -8.59
C ARG A 46 -15.55 -50.23 -8.38
N SER A 47 -15.01 -49.40 -9.28
CA SER A 47 -13.59 -49.02 -9.28
C SER A 47 -13.29 -47.57 -8.89
N ALA A 48 -14.26 -46.83 -8.35
CA ALA A 48 -14.01 -45.50 -7.79
C ALA A 48 -13.40 -45.60 -6.38
N GLN A 49 -12.13 -46.02 -6.33
CA GLN A 49 -11.38 -46.03 -5.08
C GLN A 49 -11.14 -44.59 -4.64
N ARG A 50 -11.40 -44.30 -3.36
CA ARG A 50 -10.94 -43.08 -2.68
C ARG A 50 -9.45 -42.86 -2.95
N ILE A 51 -9.01 -41.61 -2.94
CA ILE A 51 -7.58 -41.30 -3.05
C ILE A 51 -6.87 -41.86 -1.81
N ASP A 52 -5.94 -42.79 -2.01
CA ASP A 52 -5.01 -43.19 -0.96
C ASP A 52 -3.95 -42.08 -0.86
N PRO A 53 -3.70 -41.50 0.32
CA PRO A 53 -2.67 -40.48 0.47
C PRO A 53 -1.27 -40.93 0.00
N LYS A 54 -1.01 -42.24 -0.03
CA LYS A 54 0.24 -42.82 -0.56
C LYS A 54 0.36 -42.69 -2.09
N ASP A 55 -0.77 -42.51 -2.79
CA ASP A 55 -0.80 -42.27 -4.23
C ASP A 55 -0.48 -40.81 -4.59
N LEU A 56 -0.14 -39.97 -3.61
CA LEU A 56 0.16 -38.56 -3.81
C LEU A 56 1.62 -38.28 -3.48
N LEU A 57 2.26 -37.51 -4.36
CA LEU A 57 3.61 -37.01 -4.18
C LEU A 57 3.59 -35.49 -4.22
N ILE A 58 4.20 -34.87 -3.21
CA ILE A 58 4.44 -33.43 -3.20
C ILE A 58 5.93 -33.19 -3.16
N SER A 59 6.41 -32.33 -4.05
CA SER A 59 7.77 -31.80 -3.97
C SER A 59 7.78 -30.28 -4.01
N VAL A 60 8.70 -29.68 -3.25
CA VAL A 60 8.95 -28.24 -3.27
C VAL A 60 10.44 -28.04 -3.52
N ASN A 61 10.78 -27.23 -4.52
CA ASN A 61 12.16 -27.04 -4.98
C ASN A 61 12.89 -28.37 -5.30
N GLY A 62 12.15 -29.36 -5.81
CA GLY A 62 12.68 -30.71 -6.10
C GLY A 62 12.90 -31.60 -4.87
N LYS A 63 12.64 -31.12 -3.65
CA LYS A 63 12.67 -31.96 -2.44
C LYS A 63 11.31 -32.61 -2.22
N HIS A 64 11.29 -33.93 -2.07
CA HIS A 64 10.08 -34.69 -1.76
C HIS A 64 9.71 -34.59 -0.27
N PHE A 65 8.40 -34.52 0.00
CA PHE A 65 7.84 -34.47 1.34
C PHE A 65 6.91 -35.67 1.58
N GLU A 66 7.09 -36.33 2.72
CA GLU A 66 6.46 -37.61 3.05
C GLU A 66 5.13 -37.40 3.80
N HIS A 67 4.13 -38.22 3.45
CA HIS A 67 2.86 -38.28 4.16
C HIS A 67 3.08 -38.70 5.63
N GLU A 68 2.23 -38.21 6.54
CA GLU A 68 2.30 -38.33 8.01
C GLU A 68 3.47 -37.63 8.70
N LYS A 69 4.63 -37.54 8.06
CA LYS A 69 5.81 -36.87 8.60
C LYS A 69 5.80 -35.37 8.32
N ASP A 70 5.66 -34.99 7.06
CA ASP A 70 5.77 -33.60 6.61
C ASP A 70 4.39 -32.97 6.37
N TRP A 71 3.44 -33.77 5.88
CA TRP A 71 2.07 -33.33 5.61
C TRP A 71 1.04 -34.40 5.96
N LYS A 72 -0.19 -33.94 6.17
CA LYS A 72 -1.36 -34.78 6.38
C LYS A 72 -2.46 -34.32 5.46
N ILE A 73 -3.33 -35.24 5.11
CA ILE A 73 -4.51 -34.97 4.30
C ILE A 73 -5.73 -35.00 5.21
N SER A 74 -6.53 -33.96 5.15
CA SER A 74 -7.88 -33.99 5.70
C SER A 74 -8.85 -34.27 4.56
N SER A 75 -9.80 -35.16 4.78
CA SER A 75 -10.85 -35.47 3.83
C SER A 75 -12.23 -35.23 4.41
N SER A 76 -13.14 -34.71 3.60
CA SER A 76 -14.56 -34.56 3.95
C SER A 76 -15.44 -34.92 2.77
N GLY A 77 -16.56 -35.60 3.04
CA GLY A 77 -17.63 -35.74 2.05
C GLY A 77 -18.37 -34.41 1.87
N TYR A 78 -18.73 -34.11 0.64
CA TYR A 78 -19.51 -32.93 0.26
C TYR A 78 -20.65 -33.36 -0.66
N THR A 79 -21.85 -32.83 -0.42
CA THR A 79 -23.04 -33.14 -1.22
C THR A 79 -23.52 -31.87 -1.90
N LEU A 80 -23.60 -31.87 -3.23
CA LEU A 80 -24.27 -30.82 -3.99
C LEU A 80 -25.79 -30.97 -3.85
N GLY A 81 -26.44 -29.96 -3.26
CA GLY A 81 -27.88 -29.90 -3.09
C GLY A 81 -28.60 -29.24 -4.28
N GLU A 82 -29.91 -29.47 -4.39
CA GLU A 82 -30.74 -28.85 -5.46
C GLU A 82 -30.90 -27.33 -5.30
N ARG A 83 -30.71 -26.80 -4.08
CA ARG A 83 -30.69 -25.34 -3.82
C ARG A 83 -29.41 -24.65 -4.31
N ASP A 84 -28.36 -25.41 -4.59
CA ASP A 84 -27.06 -24.87 -5.00
C ASP A 84 -27.03 -24.46 -6.48
N GLN A 85 -28.10 -24.76 -7.24
CA GLN A 85 -28.27 -24.32 -8.64
C GLN A 85 -28.41 -22.79 -8.78
N PHE A 86 -28.77 -22.08 -7.70
CA PHE A 86 -28.86 -20.62 -7.64
C PHE A 86 -27.61 -19.96 -7.05
N ILE A 87 -26.65 -20.75 -6.58
CA ILE A 87 -25.34 -20.29 -6.08
C ILE A 87 -24.31 -20.63 -7.17
N THR A 88 -23.35 -19.74 -7.42
CA THR A 88 -22.24 -20.09 -8.32
C THR A 88 -21.41 -21.19 -7.66
N ILE A 89 -21.63 -22.44 -8.07
CA ILE A 89 -20.84 -23.61 -7.64
C ILE A 89 -19.37 -23.35 -7.97
N ASP A 90 -18.48 -23.59 -7.01
CA ASP A 90 -17.03 -23.39 -7.21
C ASP A 90 -16.55 -24.25 -8.39
N PRO A 91 -15.66 -23.70 -9.25
CA PRO A 91 -15.06 -24.44 -10.35
C PRO A 91 -14.55 -25.84 -10.00
N LEU A 92 -14.15 -26.12 -8.75
CA LEU A 92 -13.72 -27.43 -8.27
C LEU A 92 -14.74 -28.57 -8.52
N PHE A 93 -16.03 -28.27 -8.57
CA PHE A 93 -17.09 -29.28 -8.76
C PHE A 93 -17.65 -29.32 -10.18
N LYS A 94 -17.16 -28.47 -11.08
CA LYS A 94 -17.65 -28.41 -12.46
C LYS A 94 -16.83 -29.36 -13.33
N TYR A 95 -17.45 -30.38 -13.90
CA TYR A 95 -16.80 -31.34 -14.80
C TYR A 95 -17.37 -31.27 -16.23
N GLU A 96 -18.03 -30.17 -16.58
CA GLU A 96 -18.81 -30.01 -17.82
C GLU A 96 -17.99 -30.18 -19.11
N ASN A 97 -16.72 -29.78 -19.09
CA ASN A 97 -15.82 -29.82 -20.25
C ASN A 97 -15.01 -31.11 -20.36
N THR A 98 -15.29 -32.12 -19.53
CA THR A 98 -14.53 -33.37 -19.54
C THR A 98 -14.97 -34.29 -20.69
N ASN A 99 -14.00 -34.92 -21.36
CA ASN A 99 -14.24 -35.83 -22.49
C ASN A 99 -14.66 -37.26 -22.07
N ILE A 100 -14.92 -37.47 -20.79
CA ILE A 100 -15.33 -38.75 -20.23
C ILE A 100 -16.79 -39.05 -20.56
N GLU A 101 -17.08 -40.34 -20.79
CA GLU A 101 -18.39 -40.81 -21.24
C GLU A 101 -19.48 -40.63 -20.16
N PHE A 102 -19.12 -40.73 -18.89
CA PHE A 102 -19.99 -40.48 -17.74
C PHE A 102 -19.55 -39.21 -17.03
N LYS A 103 -20.29 -38.13 -17.25
CA LYS A 103 -19.97 -36.86 -16.61
C LYS A 103 -20.38 -36.88 -15.14
N PRO A 104 -19.55 -36.33 -14.24
CA PRO A 104 -19.87 -36.16 -12.82
C PRO A 104 -21.05 -35.20 -12.54
N GLU A 105 -21.68 -34.63 -13.56
CA GLU A 105 -22.88 -33.79 -13.44
C GLU A 105 -24.05 -34.55 -12.78
N ASP A 106 -24.09 -35.89 -12.91
CA ASP A 106 -25.05 -36.76 -12.24
C ASP A 106 -24.63 -37.15 -10.80
N VAL A 107 -23.41 -36.79 -10.39
CA VAL A 107 -22.86 -37.16 -9.09
C VAL A 107 -23.14 -36.05 -8.09
N LYS A 108 -24.01 -36.34 -7.11
CA LYS A 108 -24.31 -35.39 -6.01
C LYS A 108 -23.26 -35.41 -4.90
N TYR A 109 -22.36 -36.40 -4.85
CA TYR A 109 -21.43 -36.61 -3.74
C TYR A 109 -19.97 -36.49 -4.19
N PHE A 110 -19.18 -35.69 -3.49
CA PHE A 110 -17.76 -35.48 -3.75
C PHE A 110 -16.94 -35.76 -2.49
N ASN A 111 -15.79 -36.40 -2.67
CA ASN A 111 -14.76 -36.44 -1.64
C ASN A 111 -13.84 -35.25 -1.86
N LEU A 112 -13.79 -34.36 -0.88
CA LEU A 112 -12.88 -33.23 -0.85
C LEU A 112 -11.67 -33.58 0.00
N TYR A 113 -10.50 -33.22 -0.51
CA TYR A 113 -9.21 -33.40 0.15
C TYR A 113 -8.51 -32.05 0.29
N ASN A 114 -7.81 -31.86 1.42
CA ASN A 114 -6.99 -30.69 1.67
C ASN A 114 -5.65 -31.11 2.28
N ILE A 115 -4.58 -30.53 1.73
CA ILE A 115 -3.22 -30.66 2.22
C ILE A 115 -2.66 -29.26 2.48
N ILE A 116 -2.11 -29.04 3.68
CA ILE A 116 -1.53 -27.75 4.08
C ILE A 116 -0.05 -27.92 4.40
N LEU A 117 0.78 -27.15 3.70
CA LEU A 117 2.22 -27.03 3.91
C LEU A 117 2.56 -25.61 4.31
N THR A 118 3.25 -25.45 5.43
CA THR A 118 3.71 -24.15 5.91
C THR A 118 5.20 -23.97 5.63
N SER A 119 5.63 -22.72 5.41
CA SER A 119 7.05 -22.38 5.26
C SER A 119 7.93 -22.95 6.39
N LYS A 120 7.41 -22.99 7.61
CA LYS A 120 8.09 -23.59 8.78
C LYS A 120 8.33 -25.09 8.60
N LYS A 121 7.33 -25.85 8.14
CA LYS A 121 7.47 -27.29 7.86
C LYS A 121 8.43 -27.55 6.70
N LEU A 122 8.38 -26.70 5.69
CA LEU A 122 9.26 -26.77 4.52
C LEU A 122 10.70 -26.33 4.83
N ASN A 123 10.89 -25.57 5.92
CA ASN A 123 12.12 -24.85 6.25
C ASN A 123 12.61 -23.98 5.06
N LEU A 124 11.69 -23.21 4.48
CA LEU A 124 11.93 -22.36 3.31
C LEU A 124 11.27 -21.00 3.50
N LYS A 125 11.92 -19.95 2.97
CA LYS A 125 11.32 -18.62 2.81
C LYS A 125 10.63 -18.50 1.46
N PHE A 126 9.67 -17.57 1.32
CA PHE A 126 8.95 -17.39 0.06
C PHE A 126 9.87 -16.94 -1.08
N LYS A 127 10.89 -16.14 -0.80
CA LYS A 127 11.90 -15.74 -1.79
C LYS A 127 12.68 -16.92 -2.35
N GLU A 128 12.89 -17.96 -1.54
CA GLU A 128 13.62 -19.19 -1.89
C GLU A 128 12.75 -20.22 -2.63
N LEU A 129 11.42 -20.05 -2.61
CA LEU A 129 10.50 -20.89 -3.37
C LEU A 129 10.79 -20.74 -4.87
N LYS A 130 10.97 -21.86 -5.57
CA LYS A 130 11.25 -21.94 -7.02
C LYS A 130 10.20 -22.76 -7.74
N SER A 131 9.83 -23.91 -7.17
CA SER A 131 8.79 -24.76 -7.76
C SER A 131 7.99 -25.53 -6.71
N ILE A 132 6.76 -25.85 -7.06
CA ILE A 132 5.88 -26.77 -6.33
C ILE A 132 5.40 -27.79 -7.36
N VAL A 133 5.55 -29.08 -7.04
CA VAL A 133 5.01 -30.17 -7.84
C VAL A 133 4.03 -30.94 -6.97
N PHE A 134 2.82 -31.09 -7.46
CA PHE A 134 1.83 -32.03 -6.95
C PHE A 134 1.63 -33.11 -8.00
N GLN A 135 1.75 -34.37 -7.61
CA GLN A 135 1.64 -35.49 -8.52
C GLN A 135 0.73 -36.55 -7.92
N GLN A 136 -0.15 -37.10 -8.77
CA GLN A 136 -0.84 -38.35 -8.49
C GLN A 136 -0.04 -39.49 -9.13
N THR A 137 0.47 -40.43 -8.35
CA THR A 137 1.32 -41.52 -8.83
C THR A 137 0.52 -42.73 -9.34
N TYR A 138 -0.76 -42.84 -9.02
CA TYR A 138 -1.64 -43.89 -9.53
C TYR A 138 -3.11 -43.40 -9.57
N PRO A 139 -3.91 -43.76 -10.59
CA PRO A 139 -3.59 -44.60 -11.75
C PRO A 139 -3.05 -43.85 -12.98
N ASN A 140 -3.16 -42.52 -13.03
CA ASN A 140 -2.98 -41.75 -14.28
C ASN A 140 -1.66 -40.96 -14.39
N HIS A 141 -0.80 -40.99 -13.36
CA HIS A 141 0.50 -40.28 -13.34
C HIS A 141 0.43 -38.79 -13.69
N GLU A 142 -0.61 -38.08 -13.25
CA GLU A 142 -0.77 -36.65 -13.53
C GLU A 142 0.17 -35.80 -12.67
N ILE A 143 0.76 -34.76 -13.26
CA ILE A 143 1.76 -33.90 -12.63
C ILE A 143 1.37 -32.44 -12.86
N TRP A 144 1.15 -31.71 -11.76
CA TRP A 144 0.95 -30.27 -11.77
C TRP A 144 2.17 -29.58 -11.19
N GLU A 145 2.84 -28.77 -12.01
CA GLU A 145 4.02 -28.02 -11.62
C GLU A 145 3.75 -26.51 -11.69
N ILE A 146 4.03 -25.82 -10.59
CA ILE A 146 4.04 -24.35 -10.52
C ILE A 146 5.49 -23.91 -10.42
N LYS A 147 5.95 -23.10 -11.37
CA LYS A 147 7.27 -22.44 -11.32
C LYS A 147 7.10 -20.98 -10.95
N LYS A 148 7.89 -20.54 -9.97
CA LYS A 148 8.00 -19.14 -9.62
C LYS A 148 9.05 -18.51 -10.53
N GLU A 149 8.65 -17.50 -11.29
CA GLU A 149 9.59 -16.64 -11.99
C GLU A 149 10.27 -15.72 -10.98
N ASN A 150 11.59 -15.56 -11.10
CA ASN A 150 12.31 -14.56 -10.33
C ASN A 150 11.89 -13.19 -10.84
N LEU A 151 11.37 -12.36 -9.95
CA LEU A 151 11.15 -10.95 -10.21
C LEU A 151 12.40 -10.19 -9.79
N ASP A 152 12.92 -9.37 -10.70
CA ASP A 152 13.92 -8.38 -10.33
C ASP A 152 13.29 -7.38 -9.37
N LEU A 153 13.98 -7.14 -8.24
CA LEU A 153 13.57 -6.18 -7.24
C LEU A 153 13.79 -4.78 -7.81
N ASN A 154 12.67 -4.14 -8.16
CA ASN A 154 12.70 -2.89 -8.90
C ASN A 154 12.58 -1.67 -7.99
N GLU A 155 13.29 -0.62 -8.40
CA GLU A 155 13.09 0.74 -7.96
C GLU A 155 12.09 1.41 -8.93
N HIS A 156 11.02 1.98 -8.39
CA HIS A 156 9.95 2.58 -9.17
C HIS A 156 9.96 4.10 -9.00
N TYR A 157 9.79 4.83 -10.09
CA TYR A 157 9.69 6.29 -10.10
C TYR A 157 8.27 6.68 -10.44
N LEU A 158 7.61 7.39 -9.53
CA LEU A 158 6.20 7.72 -9.59
C LEU A 158 6.01 9.22 -9.41
N THR A 159 4.98 9.79 -10.03
CA THR A 159 4.55 11.18 -9.78
C THR A 159 3.13 11.15 -9.24
N THR A 160 2.87 11.91 -8.17
CA THR A 160 1.53 11.96 -7.55
C THR A 160 0.48 12.50 -8.51
N VAL A 161 -0.70 11.91 -8.52
CA VAL A 161 -1.89 12.46 -9.18
C VAL A 161 -2.91 12.80 -8.09
N ASN A 162 -3.40 14.05 -8.06
CA ASN A 162 -4.25 14.54 -6.96
C ASN A 162 -3.66 14.24 -5.57
N ASN A 163 -2.34 14.44 -5.45
CA ASN A 163 -1.55 14.23 -4.22
C ASN A 163 -1.52 12.79 -3.71
N LYS A 164 -1.83 11.82 -4.57
CA LYS A 164 -1.94 10.41 -4.22
C LYS A 164 -1.09 9.51 -5.09
N ILE A 165 -0.67 8.38 -4.51
CA ILE A 165 -0.08 7.23 -5.19
C ILE A 165 -0.79 5.98 -4.70
N ASN A 166 -1.17 5.11 -5.63
CA ASN A 166 -1.66 3.77 -5.33
C ASN A 166 -0.61 2.75 -5.75
N PHE A 167 -0.41 1.73 -4.93
CA PHE A 167 0.42 0.58 -5.25
C PHE A 167 -0.26 -0.69 -4.76
N ASN A 168 0.12 -1.83 -5.32
CA ASN A 168 -0.40 -3.12 -4.91
C ASN A 168 0.74 -4.13 -4.81
N ILE A 169 0.62 -5.07 -3.87
CA ILE A 169 1.63 -6.10 -3.64
C ILE A 169 0.92 -7.45 -3.61
N ALA A 170 1.30 -8.33 -4.52
CA ALA A 170 0.68 -9.65 -4.62
C ALA A 170 1.02 -10.49 -3.39
N ASP A 171 -0.02 -10.97 -2.72
CA ASP A 171 0.09 -11.73 -1.47
C ASP A 171 -0.61 -13.09 -1.55
N TYR A 172 -1.40 -13.33 -2.59
CA TYR A 172 -2.13 -14.57 -2.78
C TYR A 172 -2.14 -14.99 -4.24
N TYR A 173 -1.90 -16.28 -4.48
CA TYR A 173 -1.87 -16.90 -5.79
C TYR A 173 -2.74 -18.16 -5.77
N SER A 174 -3.47 -18.40 -6.85
CA SER A 174 -4.34 -19.56 -7.01
C SER A 174 -4.15 -20.14 -8.40
N PHE A 175 -3.97 -21.45 -8.47
CA PHE A 175 -3.81 -22.19 -9.72
C PHE A 175 -4.80 -23.34 -9.72
N ASP A 176 -5.82 -23.25 -10.55
CA ASP A 176 -6.88 -24.24 -10.67
C ASP A 176 -6.47 -25.25 -11.73
N PHE A 177 -6.56 -26.53 -11.40
CA PHE A 177 -6.11 -27.65 -12.21
C PHE A 177 -7.20 -28.72 -12.32
N GLY A 178 -7.21 -29.47 -13.42
CA GLY A 178 -8.22 -30.51 -13.66
C GLY A 178 -7.83 -31.50 -14.74
N GLU A 179 -8.82 -32.25 -15.21
CA GLU A 179 -8.67 -33.47 -16.01
C GLU A 179 -8.04 -33.31 -17.39
N ILE A 180 -7.21 -34.30 -17.75
CA ILE A 180 -6.69 -34.68 -19.08
C ILE A 180 -5.85 -33.58 -19.78
N ASP A 181 -4.63 -33.94 -20.19
CA ASP A 181 -3.67 -33.11 -20.92
C ASP A 181 -3.09 -31.86 -20.19
N ASN A 182 -3.18 -31.79 -18.86
CA ASN A 182 -2.62 -30.71 -18.03
C ASN A 182 -3.21 -29.31 -18.29
N ASP A 183 -4.50 -29.22 -18.61
CA ASP A 183 -5.15 -27.93 -18.80
C ASP A 183 -5.19 -27.14 -17.46
N LEU A 184 -4.41 -26.06 -17.40
CA LEU A 184 -4.57 -25.03 -16.37
C LEU A 184 -5.96 -24.41 -16.57
N LEU A 185 -6.89 -24.77 -15.71
CA LEU A 185 -8.28 -24.31 -15.77
C LEU A 185 -8.39 -22.80 -15.52
N GLY A 186 -7.46 -22.25 -14.76
CA GLY A 186 -7.36 -20.84 -14.49
C GLY A 186 -6.27 -20.52 -13.48
N SER A 187 -5.81 -19.28 -13.50
CA SER A 187 -4.98 -18.76 -12.43
C SER A 187 -5.50 -17.39 -11.99
N SER A 188 -5.36 -17.09 -10.71
CA SER A 188 -5.70 -15.78 -10.18
C SER A 188 -4.68 -15.31 -9.15
N LYS A 189 -4.57 -13.99 -9.03
CA LYS A 189 -3.70 -13.31 -8.07
C LYS A 189 -4.57 -12.34 -7.26
N SER A 190 -4.25 -12.16 -5.99
CA SER A 190 -4.83 -11.11 -5.17
C SER A 190 -3.72 -10.29 -4.53
N TYR A 191 -4.08 -9.08 -4.13
CA TYR A 191 -3.12 -8.07 -3.72
C TYR A 191 -3.54 -7.44 -2.40
N ILE A 192 -2.53 -7.02 -1.67
CA ILE A 192 -2.64 -5.97 -0.66
C ILE A 192 -2.53 -4.64 -1.40
N ASP A 193 -3.51 -3.76 -1.19
CA ASP A 193 -3.55 -2.44 -1.79
C ASP A 193 -3.04 -1.39 -0.82
N GLY A 194 -2.16 -0.51 -1.32
CA GLY A 194 -1.62 0.64 -0.60
C GLY A 194 -2.00 1.95 -1.27
N GLU A 195 -2.41 2.93 -0.48
CA GLU A 195 -2.60 4.33 -0.87
C GLU A 195 -1.68 5.20 -0.02
N ILE A 196 -0.85 6.00 -0.68
CA ILE A 196 -0.06 7.07 -0.07
C ILE A 196 -0.71 8.39 -0.43
N ILE A 197 -1.05 9.20 0.57
CA ILE A 197 -1.55 10.56 0.41
C ILE A 197 -0.50 11.51 0.95
N ILE A 198 0.00 12.41 0.11
CA ILE A 198 0.95 13.45 0.50
C ILE A 198 0.16 14.75 0.70
N ASN A 199 0.42 15.46 1.80
CA ASN A 199 -0.23 16.74 2.04
C ASN A 199 0.55 17.84 1.33
N ASP A 200 -0.19 18.71 0.63
CA ASP A 200 0.37 19.96 0.13
C ASP A 200 0.96 20.79 1.27
N LEU A 201 2.09 21.41 1.00
CA LEU A 201 2.69 22.36 1.91
C LEU A 201 1.97 23.71 1.80
N GLU A 202 2.10 24.51 2.85
CA GLU A 202 1.54 25.85 2.93
C GLU A 202 2.65 26.81 3.34
N TYR A 203 2.38 28.12 3.27
CA TYR A 203 3.33 29.12 3.78
C TYR A 203 3.47 29.08 5.31
N LYS A 204 2.55 28.39 6.00
CA LYS A 204 2.64 28.09 7.42
C LYS A 204 3.31 26.73 7.63
N ASN A 205 4.00 26.59 8.76
CA ASN A 205 4.70 25.36 9.10
C ASN A 205 3.71 24.20 9.29
N LYS A 206 3.99 23.12 8.57
CA LYS A 206 3.18 21.90 8.52
C LYS A 206 4.05 20.72 8.92
N THR A 207 3.70 20.09 10.03
CA THR A 207 4.42 18.92 10.53
C THR A 207 3.93 17.64 9.88
N TYR A 208 2.64 17.52 9.61
CA TYR A 208 2.03 16.32 9.03
C TYR A 208 2.24 16.27 7.51
N LEU A 209 3.12 15.39 7.04
CA LEU A 209 3.54 15.34 5.65
C LEU A 209 2.75 14.35 4.80
N ALA A 210 2.47 13.15 5.32
CA ALA A 210 1.86 12.11 4.53
C ALA A 210 1.11 11.07 5.37
N ASN A 211 0.14 10.42 4.72
CA ASN A 211 -0.59 9.27 5.22
C ASN A 211 -0.30 8.04 4.35
N LEU A 212 -0.20 6.88 4.98
CA LEU A 212 -0.21 5.59 4.31
C LEU A 212 -1.41 4.79 4.80
N LYS A 213 -2.17 4.24 3.87
CA LYS A 213 -3.25 3.30 4.14
C LYS A 213 -3.00 2.03 3.34
N ILE A 214 -2.94 0.89 4.01
CA ILE A 214 -2.79 -0.42 3.40
C ILE A 214 -3.98 -1.29 3.79
N LYS A 215 -4.62 -1.95 2.82
CA LYS A 215 -5.79 -2.80 3.00
C LYS A 215 -5.62 -4.14 2.29
N ASP A 216 -5.99 -5.23 2.97
CA ASP A 216 -6.15 -6.53 2.30
C ASP A 216 -7.50 -6.56 1.57
N ASN A 217 -7.47 -6.66 0.24
CA ASN A 217 -8.65 -6.68 -0.60
C ASN A 217 -9.43 -7.98 -0.49
N LYS A 218 -8.75 -9.11 -0.28
CA LYS A 218 -9.39 -10.35 0.09
C LYS A 218 -9.31 -10.44 1.60
N ALA A 219 -10.21 -9.70 2.24
CA ALA A 219 -10.72 -10.06 3.55
C ALA A 219 -11.37 -11.46 3.49
N ARG A 220 -10.60 -12.55 3.32
CA ARG A 220 -10.87 -13.81 4.05
C ARG A 220 -10.56 -13.45 5.50
N THR A 221 -11.44 -12.64 6.08
CA THR A 221 -11.27 -12.00 7.37
C THR A 221 -10.94 -13.04 8.41
N PHE A 222 -10.04 -12.69 9.32
CA PHE A 222 -9.94 -13.21 10.70
C PHE A 222 -11.26 -13.10 11.50
N ASN A 223 -12.40 -12.87 10.84
CA ASN A 223 -13.70 -12.69 11.46
C ASN A 223 -14.27 -14.04 11.84
N LYS A 224 -14.58 -14.10 13.13
CA LYS A 224 -15.57 -14.96 13.78
C LYS A 224 -16.95 -14.82 13.11
N THR A 225 -17.11 -15.22 11.85
CA THR A 225 -18.44 -15.41 11.28
C THR A 225 -18.91 -16.81 11.69
N PRO A 226 -20.15 -16.97 12.19
CA PRO A 226 -20.56 -18.16 12.91
C PRO A 226 -20.46 -19.40 12.03
N GLU A 227 -19.75 -20.38 12.57
CA GLU A 227 -20.07 -21.80 12.48
C GLU A 227 -21.39 -22.09 11.74
N LEU A 228 -21.35 -22.54 10.48
CA LEU A 228 -22.19 -23.66 10.03
C LEU A 228 -22.00 -24.10 8.57
N GLU A 229 -21.45 -23.30 7.64
CA GLU A 229 -21.38 -23.77 6.23
C GLU A 229 -19.97 -23.80 5.60
N TYR A 230 -18.99 -23.04 6.11
CA TYR A 230 -17.62 -23.01 5.56
C TYR A 230 -16.54 -23.61 6.48
N LYS A 231 -16.92 -24.17 7.65
CA LYS A 231 -15.95 -24.69 8.64
C LYS A 231 -15.03 -25.78 8.09
N ASN A 232 -15.49 -26.55 7.10
CA ASN A 232 -14.72 -27.66 6.52
C ASN A 232 -14.02 -27.27 5.21
N TRP A 233 -14.15 -26.01 4.78
CA TRP A 233 -13.72 -25.53 3.47
C TRP A 233 -12.75 -24.36 3.52
N ALA A 234 -12.31 -23.96 4.70
CA ALA A 234 -11.30 -22.93 4.85
C ALA A 234 -9.91 -23.58 4.74
N PRO A 235 -9.20 -23.50 3.60
CA PRO A 235 -7.85 -24.04 3.41
C PRO A 235 -6.78 -23.46 4.37
N PHE A 236 -7.19 -22.60 5.29
CA PHE A 236 -6.39 -21.61 5.97
C PHE A 236 -6.71 -21.45 7.45
N SER A 237 -7.36 -22.44 8.06
CA SER A 237 -7.56 -22.48 9.52
C SER A 237 -6.25 -22.37 10.33
N VAL A 238 -5.11 -22.74 9.73
CA VAL A 238 -3.75 -22.71 10.31
C VAL A 238 -3.16 -21.29 10.41
N TYR A 239 -3.77 -20.27 9.80
CA TYR A 239 -3.22 -18.90 9.80
C TYR A 239 -3.15 -18.25 11.18
N ASN A 240 -4.02 -18.66 12.10
CA ASN A 240 -4.00 -18.17 13.48
C ASN A 240 -2.72 -18.57 14.23
N ASP A 241 -2.02 -19.62 13.80
CA ASP A 241 -0.77 -20.07 14.42
C ASP A 241 0.46 -19.31 13.89
N ILE A 242 0.29 -18.49 12.85
CA ILE A 242 1.40 -17.81 12.15
C ILE A 242 1.58 -16.37 12.64
N PHE A 243 0.50 -15.69 13.05
CA PHE A 243 0.53 -14.29 13.47
C PHE A 243 0.24 -14.11 14.95
N THR A 244 0.93 -13.13 15.54
CA THR A 244 0.43 -12.54 16.77
C THR A 244 -0.63 -11.50 16.44
N ARG A 245 -1.63 -11.35 17.32
CA ARG A 245 -2.77 -10.44 17.11
C ARG A 245 -2.33 -9.03 16.69
N HIS A 246 -1.19 -8.52 17.16
CA HIS A 246 -0.74 -7.14 16.97
C HIS A 246 0.32 -6.93 15.88
N GLN A 247 0.59 -7.93 15.06
CA GLN A 247 1.64 -7.82 14.05
C GLN A 247 1.24 -6.81 12.95
N SER A 248 2.18 -5.98 12.49
CA SER A 248 2.04 -5.15 11.28
C SER A 248 2.59 -5.91 10.06
N LEU A 249 2.54 -5.33 8.86
CA LEU A 249 3.40 -5.81 7.77
C LEU A 249 4.89 -5.66 8.13
N SER A 250 5.75 -6.29 7.32
CA SER A 250 7.20 -6.07 7.36
C SER A 250 7.52 -4.57 7.18
N LYS A 251 8.78 -4.15 7.40
CA LYS A 251 9.14 -2.74 7.37
C LYS A 251 8.59 -2.05 6.13
N ASN A 252 7.73 -1.07 6.37
CA ASN A 252 7.08 -0.29 5.35
C ASN A 252 7.03 1.18 5.80
N GLY A 253 7.45 2.09 4.94
CA GLY A 253 7.41 3.52 5.27
C GLY A 253 8.36 4.39 4.49
N PHE A 254 8.23 5.70 4.72
CA PHE A 254 9.16 6.68 4.18
C PHE A 254 10.52 6.56 4.85
N GLU A 255 11.55 6.47 4.02
CA GLU A 255 12.94 6.54 4.43
C GLU A 255 13.42 7.98 4.46
N SER A 256 13.07 8.79 3.45
CA SER A 256 13.53 10.17 3.37
C SER A 256 12.66 11.03 2.45
N PHE A 257 12.90 12.34 2.51
CA PHE A 257 12.42 13.29 1.51
C PHE A 257 13.57 14.19 1.01
N SER A 258 13.41 14.76 -0.18
CA SER A 258 14.37 15.66 -0.80
C SER A 258 13.70 16.64 -1.76
N GLY A 259 14.43 17.67 -2.16
CA GLY A 259 13.95 18.75 -3.03
C GLY A 259 14.86 19.96 -2.89
N GLU A 260 14.86 20.82 -3.91
CA GLU A 260 15.76 21.98 -3.98
C GLU A 260 15.70 22.87 -2.74
N GLN A 261 14.49 23.12 -2.24
CA GLN A 261 14.23 23.97 -1.08
C GLN A 261 14.67 23.32 0.25
N TRP A 262 14.84 21.99 0.26
CA TRP A 262 15.08 21.19 1.46
C TRP A 262 16.55 20.76 1.61
N ASN A 263 17.43 21.18 0.70
CA ASN A 263 18.80 20.65 0.61
C ASN A 263 19.65 20.91 1.86
N ASN A 264 19.39 22.01 2.57
CA ASN A 264 20.13 22.38 3.77
C ASN A 264 19.54 21.78 5.07
N LEU A 265 18.48 20.98 4.97
CA LEU A 265 17.90 20.32 6.12
C LEU A 265 18.69 19.06 6.48
N ASN A 266 19.16 19.02 7.72
CA ASN A 266 19.71 17.82 8.35
C ASN A 266 18.59 16.82 8.71
N ASN A 267 18.93 15.54 8.87
CA ASN A 267 18.02 14.47 9.32
C ASN A 267 16.81 14.18 8.41
N ARG A 268 16.88 14.52 7.11
CA ARG A 268 15.80 14.24 6.13
C ARG A 268 15.42 12.76 6.02
N ASP A 269 16.27 11.88 6.52
CA ASP A 269 16.14 10.43 6.64
C ASP A 269 15.39 9.96 7.92
N LYS A 270 14.95 10.88 8.79
CA LYS A 270 14.32 10.57 10.08
C LYS A 270 12.90 11.12 10.19
N LEU A 271 12.03 10.70 9.27
CA LEU A 271 10.60 11.00 9.37
C LEU A 271 9.98 10.25 10.56
N SER A 272 9.27 10.99 11.42
CA SER A 272 8.54 10.39 12.53
C SER A 272 7.31 9.66 12.02
N ARG A 273 7.06 8.45 12.53
CA ARG A 273 5.93 7.59 12.14
C ARG A 273 5.02 7.35 13.35
N GLU A 274 3.73 7.60 13.17
CA GLU A 274 2.67 7.23 14.12
C GLU A 274 1.86 6.08 13.51
N VAL A 275 1.76 4.95 14.23
CA VAL A 275 0.96 3.79 13.82
C VAL A 275 -0.43 3.92 14.42
N ILE A 276 -1.45 4.04 13.57
CA ILE A 276 -2.85 4.20 13.99
C ILE A 276 -3.57 2.84 14.07
N SER A 277 -3.32 1.94 13.12
CA SER A 277 -3.92 0.60 13.07
C SER A 277 -3.00 -0.41 12.38
N ASN A 278 -3.19 -1.71 12.65
CA ASN A 278 -2.38 -2.80 12.10
C ASN A 278 -3.19 -3.76 11.21
N ILE A 279 -2.59 -4.22 10.11
CA ILE A 279 -3.30 -5.01 9.11
C ILE A 279 -3.91 -6.31 9.67
N TYR A 280 -3.20 -7.04 10.53
CA TYR A 280 -3.64 -8.34 11.03
C TYR A 280 -4.65 -8.24 12.18
N THR A 281 -4.75 -7.09 12.88
CA THR A 281 -5.83 -6.83 13.85
C THR A 281 -7.12 -6.35 13.20
N SER A 282 -7.00 -5.37 12.29
CA SER A 282 -8.12 -4.54 11.84
C SER A 282 -8.44 -4.70 10.36
N GLY A 283 -7.75 -5.61 9.65
CA GLY A 283 -7.84 -5.76 8.20
C GLY A 283 -7.24 -4.60 7.41
N GLN A 284 -6.63 -3.63 8.10
CA GLN A 284 -6.09 -2.41 7.53
C GLN A 284 -4.96 -1.85 8.40
N GLU A 285 -3.85 -1.45 7.77
CA GLU A 285 -2.76 -0.69 8.40
C GLU A 285 -2.86 0.79 8.01
N ILE A 286 -2.75 1.68 8.99
CA ILE A 286 -2.75 3.14 8.79
C ILE A 286 -1.57 3.73 9.53
N ASN A 287 -0.73 4.47 8.80
CA ASN A 287 0.44 5.14 9.34
C ASN A 287 0.43 6.62 8.94
N LYS A 288 0.72 7.52 9.88
CA LYS A 288 0.93 8.94 9.62
C LYS A 288 2.41 9.28 9.74
N TYR A 289 2.88 10.18 8.88
CA TYR A 289 4.28 10.59 8.82
C TYR A 289 4.42 12.09 9.06
N TYR A 290 5.39 12.43 9.91
CA TYR A 290 5.61 13.78 10.39
C TYR A 290 7.06 14.21 10.26
N TRP A 291 7.24 15.50 9.97
CA TRP A 291 8.48 16.23 10.15
C TRP A 291 8.32 17.19 11.32
N ASN A 292 8.92 16.84 12.45
CA ASN A 292 8.80 17.61 13.70
C ASN A 292 10.04 18.44 14.01
N GLU A 293 10.99 18.53 13.08
CA GLU A 293 12.17 19.37 13.26
C GLU A 293 11.84 20.84 12.99
N PRO A 294 12.40 21.77 13.77
CA PRO A 294 12.29 23.21 13.55
C PRO A 294 12.99 23.65 12.27
N THR A 295 12.31 24.47 11.46
CA THR A 295 12.85 25.03 10.23
C THR A 295 12.66 26.54 10.16
N GLU A 296 13.51 27.22 9.40
CA GLU A 296 13.40 28.65 9.13
C GLU A 296 13.81 28.98 7.70
N PHE A 297 13.32 30.11 7.17
CA PHE A 297 13.67 30.57 5.84
C PHE A 297 14.88 31.50 5.93
N ASN A 298 15.96 31.15 5.24
CA ASN A 298 17.12 32.00 5.11
C ASN A 298 16.95 32.94 3.92
N TYR A 299 16.73 34.22 4.20
CA TYR A 299 16.51 35.26 3.19
C TYR A 299 17.71 35.52 2.28
N SER A 300 18.94 35.31 2.78
CA SER A 300 20.17 35.54 2.02
C SER A 300 20.40 34.44 1.00
N THR A 301 20.20 33.17 1.38
CA THR A 301 20.38 32.01 0.49
C THR A 301 19.10 31.62 -0.25
N LYS A 302 17.95 32.19 0.13
CA LYS A 302 16.61 31.83 -0.36
C LYS A 302 16.28 30.33 -0.21
N GLN A 303 16.76 29.72 0.87
CA GLN A 303 16.58 28.29 1.15
C GLN A 303 16.04 28.08 2.57
N ILE A 304 15.52 26.89 2.82
CA ILE A 304 15.03 26.50 4.15
C ILE A 304 16.15 25.77 4.89
N ASN A 305 16.43 26.25 6.09
CA ASN A 305 17.49 25.75 6.97
C ASN A 305 16.89 25.19 8.26
N ASN A 306 17.70 24.41 8.99
CA ASN A 306 17.37 24.04 10.37
C ASN A 306 17.30 25.30 11.24
N SER A 307 16.32 25.33 12.14
CA SER A 307 16.14 26.39 13.14
C SER A 307 16.42 25.84 14.53
N ASN A 308 16.70 26.71 15.50
CA ASN A 308 16.72 26.35 16.92
C ASN A 308 15.39 26.68 17.63
N ASN A 309 14.44 27.32 16.93
CA ASN A 309 13.15 27.69 17.48
C ASN A 309 12.14 26.54 17.37
N PHE A 310 11.80 25.90 18.49
CA PHE A 310 10.85 24.79 18.52
C PHE A 310 9.40 25.18 18.19
N ASP A 311 9.06 26.47 18.14
CA ASP A 311 7.74 26.91 17.66
C ASP A 311 7.65 26.87 16.13
N SER A 312 8.78 26.77 15.43
CA SER A 312 8.85 26.70 13.96
C SER A 312 8.96 25.26 13.42
N ARG A 313 8.40 24.27 14.11
CA ARG A 313 8.41 22.86 13.66
C ARG A 313 7.59 22.64 12.38
N GLY A 314 8.13 21.84 11.47
CA GLY A 314 7.45 21.47 10.23
C GLY A 314 8.12 22.03 8.99
N LEU A 315 7.58 21.69 7.83
CA LEU A 315 7.98 22.24 6.53
C LEU A 315 6.98 23.30 6.09
N PHE A 316 7.44 24.25 5.29
CA PHE A 316 6.58 25.30 4.73
C PHE A 316 7.13 25.74 3.38
N ILE A 317 6.29 26.42 2.59
CA ILE A 317 6.68 27.02 1.32
C ILE A 317 7.42 28.32 1.60
N PRO A 318 8.63 28.54 1.05
CA PRO A 318 9.29 29.83 1.15
C PRO A 318 8.39 30.96 0.65
N TYR A 319 8.28 32.05 1.42
CA TYR A 319 7.45 33.22 1.08
C TYR A 319 7.74 33.76 -0.34
N SER A 320 9.02 33.80 -0.72
CA SER A 320 9.46 34.25 -2.05
C SER A 320 9.25 33.24 -3.20
N HIS A 321 8.78 32.02 -2.93
CA HIS A 321 8.64 30.99 -3.94
C HIS A 321 7.41 31.21 -4.83
N MET A 322 7.60 31.04 -6.14
CA MET A 322 6.58 31.06 -7.17
C MET A 322 6.90 29.98 -8.20
N GLY A 323 5.88 29.29 -8.70
CA GLY A 323 6.04 28.22 -9.68
C GLY A 323 5.87 26.83 -9.07
N ASN A 324 6.51 25.83 -9.67
CA ASN A 324 6.35 24.43 -9.26
C ASN A 324 7.31 24.08 -8.12
N LEU A 325 6.77 23.77 -6.95
CA LEU A 325 7.48 23.18 -5.84
C LEU A 325 7.48 21.65 -5.99
N SER A 326 8.66 21.03 -6.06
CA SER A 326 8.81 19.58 -6.17
C SER A 326 9.45 18.99 -4.91
N THR A 327 8.74 18.07 -4.27
CA THR A 327 9.25 17.28 -3.13
C THR A 327 9.27 15.81 -3.51
N HIS A 328 10.42 15.17 -3.34
CA HIS A 328 10.65 13.78 -3.67
C HIS A 328 10.74 12.95 -2.40
N PHE A 329 9.84 11.99 -2.23
CA PHE A 329 9.82 11.07 -1.11
C PHE A 329 10.34 9.71 -1.54
N LYS A 330 11.15 9.07 -0.69
CA LYS A 330 11.58 7.69 -0.88
C LYS A 330 10.84 6.80 0.10
N TYR A 331 9.93 5.99 -0.41
CA TYR A 331 9.20 4.98 0.34
C TYR A 331 9.82 3.61 0.10
N GLN A 332 9.90 2.78 1.15
CA GLN A 332 10.42 1.43 1.05
C GLN A 332 9.42 0.44 1.63
N PHE A 333 9.33 -0.73 0.99
CA PHE A 333 8.64 -1.89 1.49
C PHE A 333 9.59 -3.09 1.53
N ASP A 334 9.73 -3.71 2.69
CA ASP A 334 10.53 -4.91 2.89
C ASP A 334 9.80 -6.14 2.37
N LEU A 335 10.14 -6.53 1.14
CA LEU A 335 9.58 -7.72 0.54
C LEU A 335 10.11 -8.98 1.22
N GLY A 336 11.32 -8.97 1.77
CA GLY A 336 12.01 -10.14 2.32
C GLY A 336 11.79 -10.39 3.82
N GLY A 337 11.04 -9.54 4.51
CA GLY A 337 10.60 -9.75 5.89
C GLY A 337 11.67 -9.76 6.97
N GLU A 338 12.94 -9.59 6.59
CA GLU A 338 14.13 -9.63 7.45
C GLU A 338 14.83 -8.27 7.53
N ASN A 339 14.20 -7.21 7.00
CA ASN A 339 14.72 -5.84 6.96
C ASN A 339 16.07 -5.70 6.25
N LYS A 340 16.33 -6.53 5.24
CA LYS A 340 17.57 -6.49 4.45
C LYS A 340 17.41 -5.51 3.28
N PRO A 341 18.30 -4.50 3.11
CA PRO A 341 18.16 -3.49 2.06
C PRO A 341 18.07 -4.03 0.63
N ILE A 342 18.68 -5.20 0.38
CA ILE A 342 18.63 -5.87 -0.92
C ILE A 342 17.22 -6.35 -1.27
N ASP A 343 16.38 -6.66 -0.27
CA ASP A 343 15.03 -7.20 -0.42
C ASP A 343 13.96 -6.09 -0.49
N PHE A 344 14.38 -4.81 -0.53
CA PHE A 344 13.44 -3.68 -0.49
C PHE A 344 12.94 -3.30 -1.87
N VAL A 345 11.62 -3.21 -2.00
CA VAL A 345 10.98 -2.49 -3.11
C VAL A 345 10.95 -1.00 -2.76
N LYS A 346 11.47 -0.17 -3.67
CA LYS A 346 11.63 1.26 -3.45
C LYS A 346 10.69 2.03 -4.37
N LEU A 347 9.92 2.95 -3.80
CA LEU A 347 9.08 3.89 -4.55
C LEU A 347 9.65 5.30 -4.36
N ASN A 348 10.18 5.89 -5.44
CA ASN A 348 10.59 7.28 -5.50
C ASN A 348 9.41 8.12 -6.00
N ILE A 349 8.76 8.81 -5.07
CA ILE A 349 7.51 9.53 -5.32
C ILE A 349 7.82 11.02 -5.45
N SER A 350 7.64 11.56 -6.66
CA SER A 350 7.68 12.99 -6.91
C SER A 350 6.30 13.60 -6.68
N HIS A 351 6.22 14.53 -5.74
CA HIS A 351 5.04 15.33 -5.48
C HIS A 351 5.29 16.76 -5.97
N ARG A 352 4.44 17.23 -6.88
CA ARG A 352 4.53 18.57 -7.48
C ARG A 352 3.34 19.41 -7.10
N GLN A 353 3.60 20.55 -6.49
CA GLN A 353 2.61 21.54 -6.10
C GLN A 353 2.87 22.84 -6.87
N LYS A 354 1.86 23.41 -7.52
CA LYS A 354 1.97 24.69 -8.20
C LYS A 354 1.61 25.83 -7.25
N ILE A 355 2.50 26.81 -7.14
CA ILE A 355 2.36 28.01 -6.33
C ILE A 355 2.16 29.21 -7.26
N ASP A 356 0.96 29.77 -7.27
CA ASP A 356 0.56 30.76 -8.27
C ASP A 356 1.23 32.13 -8.07
N LYS A 357 1.45 32.55 -6.82
CA LYS A 357 2.10 33.82 -6.51
C LYS A 357 2.88 33.73 -5.19
N PRO A 358 4.01 34.44 -5.05
CA PRO A 358 4.72 34.52 -3.78
C PRO A 358 3.88 35.28 -2.75
N LEU A 359 4.07 34.98 -1.46
CA LEU A 359 3.49 35.73 -0.35
C LEU A 359 4.57 36.58 0.32
N LEU A 360 4.19 37.71 0.88
CA LEU A 360 5.06 38.44 1.81
C LEU A 360 5.05 37.71 3.15
N ASP A 361 6.22 37.57 3.78
CA ASP A 361 6.28 37.09 5.16
C ASP A 361 5.51 38.06 6.06
N PRO A 362 4.46 37.64 6.77
CA PRO A 362 3.70 38.52 7.66
C PRO A 362 4.51 39.00 8.89
N SER A 363 5.60 38.33 9.25
CA SER A 363 6.46 38.66 10.39
C SER A 363 7.65 39.55 10.02
N TYR A 364 8.16 39.46 8.79
CA TYR A 364 9.38 40.15 8.33
C TYR A 364 9.26 40.89 6.99
N GLY A 365 8.15 40.72 6.27
CA GLY A 365 7.92 41.35 4.98
C GLY A 365 7.79 42.85 5.15
N LYS A 366 8.79 43.61 4.68
CA LYS A 366 8.70 45.06 4.54
C LYS A 366 7.41 45.39 3.80
N ILE A 367 6.44 45.94 4.53
CA ILE A 367 5.31 46.65 3.93
C ILE A 367 5.95 47.77 3.10
N LYS A 368 5.91 47.66 1.78
CA LYS A 368 6.28 48.78 0.92
C LYS A 368 5.16 49.80 1.08
N LEU A 369 5.34 50.72 2.02
CA LEU A 369 4.42 51.82 2.27
C LEU A 369 4.52 52.76 1.07
N GLU A 370 3.63 52.58 0.09
CA GLU A 370 3.42 53.61 -0.94
C GLU A 370 2.67 54.76 -0.25
N ILE A 371 3.43 55.76 0.20
CA ILE A 371 2.86 57.06 0.53
C ILE A 371 2.47 57.69 -0.81
N LYS A 372 1.18 57.70 -1.11
CA LYS A 372 0.65 58.65 -2.06
C LYS A 372 0.48 59.95 -1.28
N ASP A 373 1.30 60.95 -1.62
CA ASP A 373 1.00 62.33 -1.27
C ASP A 373 -0.27 62.70 -2.03
N ASP A 374 -1.42 62.46 -1.43
CA ASP A 374 -2.61 63.20 -1.81
C ASP A 374 -2.29 64.66 -1.46
N GLY A 375 -2.09 65.48 -2.50
CA GLY A 375 -1.68 66.87 -2.37
C GLY A 375 -2.50 67.56 -1.30
N ILE A 376 -1.80 68.19 -0.35
CA ILE A 376 -2.42 68.97 0.73
C ILE A 376 -3.38 69.97 0.07
N GLU A 377 -4.69 69.80 0.27
CA GLU A 377 -5.67 70.81 -0.07
C GLU A 377 -5.37 72.03 0.81
N VAL A 378 -4.73 73.04 0.23
CA VAL A 378 -4.55 74.34 0.86
C VAL A 378 -5.94 74.99 0.92
N PRO A 379 -6.54 75.19 2.11
CA PRO A 379 -7.82 75.85 2.19
C PRO A 379 -7.66 77.29 1.68
N ASN A 380 -8.66 77.80 0.95
CA ASN A 380 -8.70 79.19 0.47
C ASN A 380 -8.34 80.15 1.60
N VAL A 381 -7.10 80.64 1.59
CA VAL A 381 -6.61 81.62 2.54
C VAL A 381 -7.30 82.94 2.23
N LYS A 382 -7.94 83.53 3.25
CA LYS A 382 -8.69 84.79 3.16
C LYS A 382 -7.84 85.99 2.69
N TYR A 383 -6.52 85.84 2.73
CA TYR A 383 -5.55 86.83 2.31
C TYR A 383 -4.41 86.13 1.58
N SER A 384 -4.20 86.48 0.31
CA SER A 384 -2.95 86.22 -0.39
C SER A 384 -2.21 87.54 -0.52
N LEU A 385 -0.99 87.61 0.01
CA LEU A 385 -0.09 88.72 -0.22
C LEU A 385 0.84 88.32 -1.35
N ASP A 386 0.98 89.17 -2.37
CA ASP A 386 1.99 88.96 -3.39
C ASP A 386 3.39 89.30 -2.85
N SER A 387 4.43 88.85 -3.55
CA SER A 387 5.81 89.06 -3.14
C SER A 387 6.18 90.54 -2.96
N LYS A 388 5.54 91.47 -3.68
CA LYS A 388 5.79 92.91 -3.54
C LYS A 388 5.10 93.49 -2.32
N GLU A 389 3.92 92.99 -1.97
CA GLU A 389 3.19 93.36 -0.77
C GLU A 389 3.91 92.86 0.49
N ILE A 390 4.44 91.63 0.45
CA ILE A 390 5.29 91.08 1.51
C ILE A 390 6.54 91.95 1.68
N GLU A 391 7.22 92.29 0.58
CA GLU A 391 8.42 93.11 0.63
C GLU A 391 8.15 94.53 1.16
N SER A 392 6.99 95.10 0.79
CA SER A 392 6.55 96.41 1.29
C SER A 392 6.20 96.37 2.77
N PHE A 393 5.51 95.32 3.22
CA PHE A 393 5.14 95.15 4.63
C PHE A 393 6.36 94.98 5.53
N VAL A 394 7.33 94.15 5.09
CA VAL A 394 8.60 93.92 5.80
C VAL A 394 9.47 95.19 5.84
N LYS A 395 9.42 96.03 4.79
CA LYS A 395 10.13 97.32 4.75
C LYS A 395 9.48 98.38 5.65
N LEU A 396 8.15 98.39 5.75
CA LEU A 396 7.40 99.36 6.56
C LEU A 396 7.37 99.00 8.06
N ASN A 397 7.51 97.72 8.39
CA ASN A 397 7.57 97.22 9.76
C ASN A 397 8.83 96.35 9.91
N PRO A 398 10.01 96.93 10.18
CA PRO A 398 11.21 96.13 10.43
C PRO A 398 10.96 95.19 11.60
N LEU A 399 10.86 93.90 11.29
CA LEU A 399 10.59 92.84 12.25
C LEU A 399 11.81 92.72 13.18
N ASP A 400 11.59 92.90 14.49
CA ASP A 400 12.60 92.70 15.52
C ASP A 400 13.06 91.23 15.48
N VAL A 401 14.34 91.02 15.17
CA VAL A 401 14.97 89.69 15.04
C VAL A 401 14.77 88.85 16.32
N ARG A 402 14.56 89.49 17.47
CA ARG A 402 14.22 88.83 18.75
C ARG A 402 12.89 88.06 18.72
N TYR A 403 12.01 88.30 17.74
CA TYR A 403 10.80 87.51 17.55
C TYR A 403 11.11 86.05 17.16
N PHE A 404 12.12 85.83 16.31
CA PHE A 404 12.50 84.49 15.84
C PHE A 404 13.34 83.73 16.88
N GLU A 405 14.06 84.42 17.76
CA GLU A 405 14.82 83.79 18.85
C GLU A 405 13.93 83.08 19.87
N ARG A 406 12.65 83.48 20.00
CA ARG A 406 11.68 82.81 20.89
C ARG A 406 11.30 81.40 20.44
N PHE A 407 11.46 81.08 19.15
CA PHE A 407 11.15 79.76 18.60
C PHE A 407 12.35 78.81 18.61
N ALA A 408 13.56 79.32 18.89
CA ALA A 408 14.77 78.50 18.94
C ALA A 408 15.01 77.83 20.31
N LYS A 409 14.38 78.31 21.39
CA LYS A 409 14.48 77.72 22.73
C LYS A 409 13.25 76.86 23.04
N ASN A 410 13.22 75.64 22.51
CA ASN A 410 12.45 74.52 23.07
C ASN A 410 13.00 73.18 22.54
N ASN A 411 14.33 73.02 22.59
CA ASN A 411 15.02 71.74 22.56
C ASN A 411 16.02 71.71 23.73
N GLU A 412 15.51 71.49 24.92
CA GLU A 412 16.17 70.74 26.00
C GLU A 412 15.19 69.72 26.55
#